data_AF-A0A8J3DDI5-F1
#
_entry.id   AF-A0A8J3DDI5-F1
#
_cell.length_a   1.000
_cell.length_b   1.000
_cell.length_c   1.000
_cell.angle_alpha   90.00
_cell.angle_beta   90.00
_cell.angle_gamma   90.00
#
_symmetry.space_group_name_H-M   'P 1'
#
loop_
_entity.id
_entity.type
_entity.pdbx_description
1 polymer ?
#
loop_
_entity_poly.entity_id
_entity_poly.type
_entity_poly.pdbx_seq_one_letter_code
_entity_poly.pdbx_strand_id
1 'polypeptide(L)'
;MKTLKRSFQSLLATLIATGIVPLALQADSIVIEGDLDVQAAGVANGDVTVDNELTVNEDDTVTDPAVKASLKVEDNGAIWAGEGENFDETYQLPVGEFGNYLAWIPSKGSLVVGSVTSYANIGEHTLSVGVNSTARGVGTLSIGFETFATGYGSMAIGEWSHVSGSSSFVMGVDTGVTGQGSFASGNLAYIIGDHSFAFGPDATVIGDVGFAFGRLAYAEDDSFAFGEEASAIDESIAMGFHSEANGSGSVAIGQYTQAQAANSFVIGKYNLGLYTDTGGAEEGKTTWIDTDPILELGNGDTTTASNAITVLKNGEMTVANKAWKSELEGFDPLGYPANMITSSNGNALNVEGHANFYGKVLIAKAQGDISMGDYGN
;
A
#
# COMPACT_ATOMS: atom_id res chain seq x y z
N MET A 1 0.51 13.44 75.57
CA MET A 1 1.50 12.53 74.94
C MET A 1 1.49 12.53 73.40
N LYS A 2 0.34 12.70 72.72
CA LYS A 2 0.30 12.88 71.25
C LYS A 2 0.82 14.27 70.78
N THR A 3 0.67 15.31 71.59
CA THR A 3 1.12 16.68 71.24
C THR A 3 2.64 16.88 71.36
N LEU A 4 3.33 16.12 72.22
CA LEU A 4 4.80 16.18 72.37
C LEU A 4 5.56 15.41 71.25
N LYS A 5 4.92 14.42 70.61
CA LYS A 5 5.54 13.66 69.51
C LYS A 5 5.64 14.47 68.21
N ARG A 6 4.62 15.29 67.91
CA ARG A 6 4.59 16.18 66.74
C ARG A 6 5.62 17.31 66.83
N SER A 7 5.83 17.88 68.01
CA SER A 7 6.83 18.95 68.19
C SER A 7 8.27 18.46 68.07
N PHE A 8 8.54 17.19 68.40
CA PHE A 8 9.89 16.62 68.28
C PHE A 8 10.25 16.27 66.84
N GLN A 9 9.30 15.80 66.04
CA GLN A 9 9.52 15.50 64.62
C GLN A 9 9.66 16.78 63.77
N SER A 10 8.88 17.82 64.07
CA SER A 10 9.01 19.13 63.41
C SER A 10 10.35 19.82 63.73
N LEU A 11 10.80 19.77 65.00
CA LEU A 11 12.10 20.33 65.39
C LEU A 11 13.28 19.55 64.77
N LEU A 12 13.15 18.23 64.64
CA LEU A 12 14.16 17.37 64.02
C LEU A 12 14.25 17.63 62.50
N ALA A 13 13.12 17.84 61.82
CA ALA A 13 13.10 18.22 60.40
C ALA A 13 13.75 19.59 60.15
N THR A 14 13.50 20.58 61.03
CA THR A 14 14.15 21.90 60.93
C THR A 14 15.65 21.86 61.23
N LEU A 15 16.11 20.96 62.11
CA LEU A 15 17.55 20.79 62.39
C LEU A 15 18.29 20.08 61.25
N ILE A 16 17.63 19.17 60.52
CA ILE A 16 18.20 18.49 59.35
C ILE A 16 18.29 19.46 58.16
N ALA A 17 17.25 20.28 57.92
CA ALA A 17 17.23 21.28 56.84
C ALA A 17 18.25 22.42 57.00
N THR A 18 18.80 22.63 58.20
CA THR A 18 19.79 23.70 58.46
C THR A 18 21.24 23.22 58.47
N GLY A 19 21.50 21.91 58.28
CA GLY A 19 22.86 21.37 58.15
C GLY A 19 23.70 21.37 59.45
N ILE A 20 23.08 21.55 60.63
CA ILE A 20 23.81 21.77 61.90
C ILE A 20 24.17 20.46 62.62
N VAL A 21 23.63 19.30 62.23
CA VAL A 21 23.93 18.03 62.92
C VAL A 21 24.33 16.92 61.94
N PRO A 22 25.58 16.44 61.95
CA PRO A 22 25.93 15.18 61.33
C PRO A 22 25.58 14.07 62.33
N LEU A 23 24.40 13.46 62.21
CA LEU A 23 24.13 12.20 62.91
C LEU A 23 23.55 11.19 61.94
N ALA A 24 24.29 10.08 61.80
CA ALA A 24 23.83 8.85 61.18
C ALA A 24 22.56 8.36 61.89
N LEU A 25 21.40 8.64 61.30
CA LEU A 25 20.13 8.05 61.71
C LEU A 25 19.90 6.81 60.83
N GLN A 26 20.20 5.63 61.37
CA GLN A 26 19.82 4.36 60.79
C GLN A 26 18.34 4.12 61.14
N ALA A 27 17.44 4.68 60.34
CA ALA A 27 16.02 4.40 60.41
C ALA A 27 15.62 3.68 59.12
N ASP A 28 15.02 2.49 59.25
CA ASP A 28 14.64 1.66 58.10
C ASP A 28 13.53 2.28 57.23
N SER A 29 12.91 3.39 57.67
CA SER A 29 12.08 4.27 56.83
C SER A 29 11.82 5.61 57.53
N ILE A 30 11.85 6.70 56.77
CA ILE A 30 11.35 8.02 57.15
C ILE A 30 10.15 8.29 56.26
N VAL A 31 8.95 8.39 56.85
CA VAL A 31 7.75 8.83 56.14
C VAL A 31 7.57 10.32 56.40
N ILE A 32 7.67 11.13 55.34
CA ILE A 32 7.40 12.56 55.37
C ILE A 32 6.01 12.76 54.75
N GLU A 33 5.05 13.25 55.54
CA GLU A 33 3.74 13.64 55.03
C GLU A 33 3.70 15.17 54.87
N GLY A 34 3.74 15.63 53.61
CA GLY A 34 3.66 17.04 53.18
C GLY A 34 4.50 17.31 51.93
N ASP A 35 4.15 18.35 51.16
CA ASP A 35 4.94 18.80 50.00
C ASP A 35 6.34 19.22 50.46
N LEU A 36 7.33 18.40 50.13
CA LEU A 36 8.73 18.64 50.47
C LEU A 36 9.47 18.93 49.18
N ASP A 37 9.94 20.17 49.06
CA ASP A 37 10.87 20.61 48.02
C ASP A 37 12.24 20.02 48.35
N VAL A 38 12.54 18.83 47.82
CA VAL A 38 13.81 18.14 48.08
C VAL A 38 14.83 18.58 47.03
N GLN A 39 15.55 19.67 47.30
CA GLN A 39 16.81 19.92 46.58
C GLN A 39 17.79 18.81 46.97
N ALA A 40 17.91 17.79 46.12
CA ALA A 40 18.73 16.62 46.35
C ALA A 40 20.24 16.95 46.24
N ALA A 41 20.79 17.60 47.26
CA ALA A 41 22.23 17.66 47.44
C ALA A 41 22.75 16.31 47.97
N GLY A 42 23.06 15.39 47.04
CA GLY A 42 23.89 14.22 47.27
C GLY A 42 23.24 13.09 48.07
N VAL A 43 22.60 12.15 47.37
CA VAL A 43 22.29 10.82 47.92
C VAL A 43 23.06 9.77 47.13
N ALA A 44 24.12 9.23 47.73
CA ALA A 44 24.88 8.13 47.17
C ALA A 44 24.14 6.80 47.34
N ASN A 45 23.82 6.13 46.23
CA ASN A 45 23.46 4.71 46.13
C ASN A 45 22.31 4.19 47.03
N GLY A 46 21.09 4.68 46.82
CA GLY A 46 19.87 4.02 47.30
C GLY A 46 18.67 4.33 46.42
N ASP A 47 17.86 3.31 46.10
CA ASP A 47 16.60 3.49 45.35
C ASP A 47 15.67 4.42 46.14
N VAL A 48 15.37 5.60 45.58
CA VAL A 48 14.35 6.50 46.13
C VAL A 48 12.99 5.95 45.73
N THR A 49 12.31 5.24 46.64
CA THR A 49 10.92 4.80 46.45
C THR A 49 9.98 5.91 46.94
N VAL A 50 9.34 6.63 46.02
CA VAL A 50 8.32 7.64 46.33
C VAL A 50 6.95 6.97 46.25
N ASP A 51 6.38 6.62 47.41
CA ASP A 51 5.12 5.86 47.52
C ASP A 51 3.84 6.69 47.30
N ASN A 52 3.95 7.97 46.94
CA ASN A 52 2.85 8.79 46.43
C ASN A 52 3.43 9.97 45.64
N GLU A 53 3.18 9.99 44.33
CA GLU A 53 3.39 11.13 43.42
C GLU A 53 4.79 11.78 43.48
N LEU A 54 5.72 11.31 42.62
CA LEU A 54 6.97 12.02 42.36
C LEU A 54 6.65 13.38 41.73
N THR A 55 6.62 14.42 42.56
CA THR A 55 6.51 15.80 42.13
C THR A 55 7.93 16.25 41.76
N VAL A 56 8.28 16.22 40.47
CA VAL A 56 9.49 16.87 39.97
C VAL A 56 9.13 18.34 39.79
N ASN A 57 9.74 19.23 40.57
CA ASN A 57 9.46 20.65 40.48
C ASN A 57 10.06 21.23 39.19
N GLU A 58 9.45 22.33 38.72
CA GLU A 58 9.90 23.09 37.55
C GLU A 58 11.40 23.44 37.71
N ASP A 59 12.20 23.20 36.68
CA ASP A 59 13.66 23.40 36.62
C ASP A 59 14.58 22.40 37.37
N ASP A 60 14.06 21.34 38.01
CA ASP A 60 14.91 20.33 38.66
C ASP A 60 15.60 19.40 37.63
N THR A 61 16.88 19.65 37.35
CA THR A 61 17.78 18.68 36.71
C THR A 61 18.44 17.80 37.77
N VAL A 62 18.17 16.49 37.76
CA VAL A 62 18.95 15.53 38.57
C VAL A 62 20.35 15.39 37.96
N THR A 63 21.30 16.19 38.42
CA THR A 63 22.71 16.14 38.01
C THR A 63 23.53 15.34 39.04
N ASP A 64 23.41 14.02 39.01
CA ASP A 64 24.41 13.15 39.64
C ASP A 64 25.43 12.74 38.54
N PRO A 65 26.75 12.86 38.76
CA PRO A 65 27.79 12.43 37.81
C PRO A 65 27.76 10.92 37.45
N ALA A 66 26.85 10.14 38.04
CA ALA A 66 26.51 8.77 37.63
C ALA A 66 25.21 8.63 36.82
N VAL A 67 24.52 9.74 36.50
CA VAL A 67 23.23 9.77 35.80
C VAL A 67 23.41 9.30 34.36
N LYS A 68 22.76 8.19 34.04
CA LYS A 68 22.73 7.61 32.69
C LYS A 68 21.58 8.15 31.84
N ALA A 69 20.52 8.68 32.47
CA ALA A 69 19.35 9.25 31.81
C ALA A 69 18.70 10.31 32.70
N SER A 70 18.25 11.41 32.11
CA SER A 70 17.60 12.54 32.78
C SER A 70 16.14 12.67 32.33
N LEU A 71 15.25 13.10 33.23
CA LEU A 71 13.86 13.46 32.95
C LEU A 71 13.70 14.94 33.28
N LYS A 72 13.26 15.75 32.32
CA LYS A 72 12.97 17.17 32.47
C LYS A 72 11.51 17.44 32.12
N VAL A 73 10.82 18.15 32.99
CA VAL A 73 9.47 18.70 32.75
C VAL A 73 9.60 20.21 32.70
N GLU A 74 9.03 20.84 31.67
CA GLU A 74 9.08 22.30 31.48
C GLU A 74 7.70 22.96 31.73
N ASP A 75 7.68 24.24 32.06
CA ASP A 75 6.47 25.06 32.30
C ASP A 75 5.47 25.03 31.12
N ASN A 76 5.99 24.85 29.91
CA ASN A 76 5.18 24.75 28.70
C ASN A 76 4.47 23.38 28.57
N GLY A 77 4.72 22.45 29.51
CA GLY A 77 4.23 21.08 29.55
C GLY A 77 5.11 20.06 28.83
N ALA A 78 6.25 20.45 28.27
CA ALA A 78 7.16 19.54 27.57
C ALA A 78 7.76 18.54 28.55
N ILE A 79 7.90 17.30 28.09
CA ILE A 79 8.52 16.21 28.85
C ILE A 79 9.64 15.66 27.99
N TRP A 80 10.85 15.70 28.54
CA TRP A 80 12.06 15.18 27.92
C TRP A 80 12.62 14.07 28.79
N ALA A 81 12.77 12.88 28.24
CA ALA A 81 13.56 11.83 28.87
C ALA A 81 14.64 11.38 27.89
N GLY A 82 15.91 11.32 28.30
CA GLY A 82 16.97 10.85 27.41
C GLY A 82 18.33 10.63 28.06
N GLU A 83 19.22 9.99 27.32
CA GLU A 83 20.63 9.79 27.71
C GLU A 83 21.44 11.08 27.40
N GLY A 84 22.15 11.63 28.39
CA GLY A 84 23.01 12.82 28.24
C GLY A 84 22.91 13.83 29.38
N GLU A 85 23.99 14.62 29.59
CA GLU A 85 24.13 15.53 30.74
C GLU A 85 23.55 16.94 30.53
N ASN A 86 23.15 17.35 29.31
CA ASN A 86 22.84 18.77 29.04
C ASN A 86 21.53 18.98 28.26
N PHE A 87 20.43 19.27 28.96
CA PHE A 87 19.30 20.00 28.39
C PHE A 87 19.56 21.50 28.56
N ASP A 88 20.15 22.17 27.58
CA ASP A 88 20.46 23.62 27.64
C ASP A 88 19.19 24.46 27.90
N GLU A 89 19.32 25.50 28.73
CA GLU A 89 18.29 26.44 29.18
C GLU A 89 17.67 27.29 28.05
N THR A 90 18.20 27.17 26.82
CA THR A 90 17.79 27.99 25.66
C THR A 90 16.52 27.54 24.96
N TYR A 91 15.77 26.57 25.53
CA TYR A 91 14.60 25.94 24.87
C TYR A 91 14.94 25.36 23.49
N GLN A 92 16.23 25.13 23.22
CA GLN A 92 16.69 24.51 21.99
C GLN A 92 16.82 23.02 22.24
N LEU A 93 16.13 22.25 21.39
CA LEU A 93 16.26 20.80 21.29
C LEU A 93 17.74 20.42 21.26
N PRO A 94 18.21 19.36 21.94
CA PRO A 94 19.60 18.92 21.84
C PRO A 94 19.99 18.78 20.36
N VAL A 95 20.79 19.72 19.86
CA VAL A 95 21.24 19.73 18.48
C VAL A 95 22.59 19.03 18.44
N GLY A 96 22.63 17.82 17.86
CA GLY A 96 23.90 17.22 17.41
C GLY A 96 24.53 16.16 18.29
N GLU A 97 23.86 15.63 19.31
CA GLU A 97 24.32 14.42 20.01
C GLU A 97 23.39 13.24 19.69
N PHE A 98 23.97 12.13 19.23
CA PHE A 98 23.26 10.86 19.10
C PHE A 98 22.81 10.41 20.49
N GLY A 99 21.50 10.34 20.73
CA GLY A 99 20.94 9.88 22.00
C GLY A 99 19.58 9.23 21.81
N ASN A 100 19.13 8.47 22.80
CA ASN A 100 17.76 7.94 22.85
C ASN A 100 16.88 8.92 23.61
N TYR A 101 15.75 9.31 23.02
CA TYR A 101 14.91 10.36 23.59
C TYR A 101 13.43 9.99 23.58
N LEU A 102 12.70 10.48 24.58
CA LEU A 102 11.24 10.62 24.59
C LEU A 102 10.96 12.12 24.78
N ALA A 103 10.20 12.69 23.86
CA ALA A 103 9.99 14.13 23.77
C ALA A 103 8.54 14.45 23.44
N TRP A 104 7.82 15.03 24.39
CA TRP A 104 6.55 15.69 24.13
C TRP A 104 6.78 17.17 23.81
N ILE A 105 6.25 17.64 22.68
CA ILE A 105 6.39 19.02 22.19
C ILE A 105 5.00 19.69 22.19
N PRO A 106 4.58 20.35 23.29
CA PRO A 106 3.26 20.93 23.45
C PRO A 106 2.89 21.94 22.37
N SER A 107 3.83 22.80 21.98
CA SER A 107 3.62 23.85 20.96
C SER A 107 3.27 23.31 19.57
N LYS A 108 3.62 22.04 19.31
CA LYS A 108 3.28 21.33 18.08
C LYS A 108 2.21 20.25 18.30
N GLY A 109 1.95 19.86 19.55
CA GLY A 109 1.15 18.67 19.86
C GLY A 109 1.78 17.38 19.33
N SER A 110 3.11 17.28 19.39
CA SER A 110 3.88 16.21 18.74
C SER A 110 4.69 15.38 19.72
N LEU A 111 4.80 14.07 19.48
CA LEU A 111 5.56 13.12 20.29
C LEU A 111 6.68 12.48 19.47
N VAL A 112 7.88 12.42 20.04
CA VAL A 112 9.04 11.72 19.47
C VAL A 112 9.59 10.71 20.45
N VAL A 113 9.91 9.51 19.98
CA VAL A 113 10.50 8.44 20.76
C VAL A 113 11.61 7.75 19.95
N GLY A 114 12.79 7.55 20.51
CA GLY A 114 13.88 6.81 19.88
C GLY A 114 15.12 7.66 19.63
N SER A 115 16.06 7.14 18.82
CA SER A 115 17.32 7.83 18.57
C SER A 115 17.20 8.80 17.41
N VAL A 116 17.11 10.09 17.69
CA VAL A 116 16.97 11.12 16.64
C VAL A 116 18.27 11.89 16.47
N THR A 117 18.68 12.09 15.21
CA THR A 117 19.87 12.87 14.86
C THR A 117 19.56 14.37 14.78
N SER A 118 18.29 14.75 14.60
CA SER A 118 17.85 16.14 14.59
C SER A 118 16.35 16.26 14.84
N TYR A 119 15.96 17.15 15.74
CA TYR A 119 14.57 17.54 16.01
C TYR A 119 14.05 18.68 15.13
N ALA A 120 14.91 19.26 14.28
CA ALA A 120 14.61 20.49 13.53
C ALA A 120 13.50 20.32 12.48
N ASN A 121 12.99 19.10 12.28
CA ASN A 121 12.11 18.73 11.19
C ASN A 121 10.86 17.97 11.67
N ILE A 122 10.30 18.30 12.83
CA ILE A 122 9.04 17.70 13.30
C ILE A 122 7.87 18.60 12.93
N GLY A 123 6.82 18.04 12.32
CA GLY A 123 5.58 18.74 11.97
C GLY A 123 4.67 19.00 13.18
N GLU A 124 3.53 19.65 12.95
CA GLU A 124 2.45 19.78 13.94
C GLU A 124 1.60 18.50 14.00
N HIS A 125 1.14 18.12 15.19
CA HIS A 125 0.27 16.97 15.46
C HIS A 125 0.87 15.63 15.00
N THR A 126 2.16 15.41 15.21
CA THR A 126 2.88 14.24 14.69
C THR A 126 3.27 13.22 15.74
N LEU A 127 3.47 11.97 15.33
CA LEU A 127 4.14 10.94 16.11
C LEU A 127 5.34 10.37 15.33
N SER A 128 6.54 10.42 15.92
CA SER A 128 7.76 9.82 15.35
C SER A 128 8.36 8.81 16.32
N VAL A 129 8.54 7.57 15.91
CA VAL A 129 9.07 6.49 16.75
C VAL A 129 10.18 5.72 16.02
N GLY A 130 11.34 5.59 16.63
CA GLY A 130 12.46 4.80 16.09
C GLY A 130 13.69 5.64 15.76
N VAL A 131 14.72 4.95 15.29
CA VAL A 131 16.05 5.54 15.04
C VAL A 131 16.03 6.31 13.73
N ASN A 132 16.41 7.58 13.76
CA ASN A 132 16.42 8.49 12.61
C ASN A 132 15.05 8.59 11.90
N SER A 133 13.96 8.34 12.64
CA SER A 133 12.59 8.53 12.16
C SER A 133 12.26 10.02 12.05
N THR A 134 11.55 10.40 10.98
CA THR A 134 11.19 11.79 10.68
C THR A 134 9.71 11.90 10.32
N ALA A 135 8.95 12.67 11.10
CA ALA A 135 7.56 13.03 10.84
C ALA A 135 7.43 14.56 10.61
N ARG A 136 7.47 15.00 9.34
CA ARG A 136 7.54 16.42 8.93
C ARG A 136 6.20 17.04 8.54
N GLY A 137 5.32 16.26 7.92
CA GLY A 137 4.02 16.76 7.49
C GLY A 137 3.11 17.01 8.69
N VAL A 138 2.17 17.93 8.58
CA VAL A 138 1.14 18.13 9.62
C VAL A 138 0.31 16.85 9.75
N GLY A 139 0.06 16.38 10.97
CA GLY A 139 -0.75 15.19 11.25
C GLY A 139 -0.09 13.86 10.83
N THR A 140 1.24 13.80 10.72
CA THR A 140 1.96 12.61 10.23
C THR A 140 2.31 11.58 11.31
N LEU A 141 2.46 10.34 10.88
CA LEU A 141 3.01 9.22 11.66
C LEU A 141 4.26 8.65 10.98
N SER A 142 5.36 8.51 11.72
CA SER A 142 6.58 7.84 11.25
C SER A 142 7.05 6.82 12.29
N ILE A 143 7.15 5.54 11.94
CA ILE A 143 7.61 4.48 12.86
C ILE A 143 8.65 3.59 12.15
N GLY A 144 9.89 3.54 12.64
CA GLY A 144 10.92 2.62 12.13
C GLY A 144 12.35 3.20 12.14
N PHE A 145 13.30 2.44 11.58
CA PHE A 145 14.67 2.88 11.33
C PHE A 145 14.72 3.65 10.01
N GLU A 146 15.21 4.89 10.02
CA GLU A 146 15.33 5.74 8.83
C GLU A 146 14.02 5.89 8.04
N THR A 147 12.91 6.07 8.76
CA THR A 147 11.57 6.24 8.19
C THR A 147 11.20 7.70 8.02
N PHE A 148 10.62 8.10 6.88
CA PHE A 148 10.30 9.49 6.54
C PHE A 148 8.83 9.65 6.13
N ALA A 149 8.06 10.38 6.93
CA ALA A 149 6.70 10.83 6.58
C ALA A 149 6.68 12.35 6.43
N THR A 150 6.50 12.84 5.20
CA THR A 150 6.61 14.27 4.85
C THR A 150 5.36 14.87 4.23
N GLY A 151 4.49 14.05 3.63
CA GLY A 151 3.18 14.47 3.11
C GLY A 151 2.19 14.87 4.22
N TYR A 152 1.23 15.75 3.92
CA TYR A 152 0.21 16.14 4.89
C TYR A 152 -0.65 14.93 5.29
N GLY A 153 -0.80 14.64 6.59
CA GLY A 153 -1.59 13.52 7.09
C GLY A 153 -1.08 12.14 6.67
N SER A 154 0.17 12.02 6.25
CA SER A 154 0.74 10.76 5.79
C SER A 154 1.25 9.87 6.93
N MET A 155 1.35 8.57 6.66
CA MET A 155 1.75 7.57 7.64
C MET A 155 2.79 6.62 7.02
N ALA A 156 3.94 6.47 7.66
CA ALA A 156 5.02 5.59 7.24
C ALA A 156 5.41 4.64 8.38
N ILE A 157 5.34 3.33 8.15
CA ILE A 157 5.67 2.31 9.14
C ILE A 157 6.63 1.28 8.53
N GLY A 158 7.86 1.25 9.03
CA GLY A 158 8.88 0.25 8.70
C GLY A 158 10.20 0.87 8.25
N GLU A 159 11.25 0.04 8.26
CA GLU A 159 12.63 0.43 7.96
C GLU A 159 12.75 1.03 6.56
N TRP A 160 13.44 2.17 6.42
CA TRP A 160 13.64 2.89 5.15
C TRP A 160 12.37 3.33 4.40
N SER A 161 11.20 3.26 5.03
CA SER A 161 9.95 3.69 4.38
C SER A 161 9.91 5.21 4.14
N HIS A 162 9.43 5.64 2.97
CA HIS A 162 9.37 7.05 2.59
C HIS A 162 7.99 7.43 2.02
N VAL A 163 7.33 8.43 2.62
CA VAL A 163 6.02 8.91 2.19
C VAL A 163 6.02 10.43 2.04
N SER A 164 5.97 10.90 0.80
CA SER A 164 5.79 12.32 0.46
C SER A 164 4.39 12.66 -0.07
N GLY A 165 3.64 11.65 -0.48
CA GLY A 165 2.23 11.78 -0.84
C GLY A 165 1.36 12.20 0.36
N SER A 166 0.45 13.15 0.14
CA SER A 166 -0.49 13.61 1.17
C SER A 166 -1.59 12.58 1.39
N SER A 167 -2.02 12.37 2.63
CA SER A 167 -3.03 11.37 3.02
C SER A 167 -2.69 9.94 2.60
N SER A 168 -1.40 9.65 2.43
CA SER A 168 -0.91 8.35 1.97
C SER A 168 -0.38 7.50 3.11
N PHE A 169 -0.42 6.19 2.94
CA PHE A 169 -0.02 5.21 3.94
C PHE A 169 0.99 4.21 3.38
N VAL A 170 2.04 3.94 4.15
CA VAL A 170 3.03 2.92 3.86
C VAL A 170 3.24 1.99 5.05
N MET A 171 3.31 0.68 4.77
CA MET A 171 3.84 -0.31 5.70
C MET A 171 4.77 -1.32 5.02
N GLY A 172 6.07 -1.29 5.31
CA GLY A 172 7.04 -2.24 4.76
C GLY A 172 8.49 -1.82 4.96
N VAL A 173 9.42 -2.58 4.37
CA VAL A 173 10.85 -2.24 4.36
C VAL A 173 11.20 -1.64 3.01
N ASP A 174 11.82 -0.47 2.99
CA ASP A 174 12.23 0.25 1.78
C ASP A 174 11.04 0.51 0.84
N THR A 175 9.89 0.89 1.41
CA THR A 175 8.64 1.13 0.69
C THR A 175 8.44 2.63 0.46
N GLY A 176 8.08 3.02 -0.76
CA GLY A 176 7.97 4.43 -1.16
C GLY A 176 6.61 4.83 -1.72
N VAL A 177 6.06 5.97 -1.28
CA VAL A 177 4.84 6.56 -1.89
C VAL A 177 5.01 8.06 -2.09
N THR A 178 4.93 8.51 -3.34
CA THR A 178 4.88 9.95 -3.68
C THR A 178 3.49 10.43 -4.07
N GLY A 179 2.63 9.53 -4.57
CA GLY A 179 1.26 9.87 -4.94
C GLY A 179 0.36 10.16 -3.75
N GLN A 180 -0.55 11.11 -3.92
CA GLN A 180 -1.54 11.53 -2.94
C GLN A 180 -2.63 10.47 -2.74
N GLY A 181 -3.03 10.23 -1.49
CA GLY A 181 -4.17 9.36 -1.16
C GLY A 181 -3.91 7.89 -1.47
N SER A 182 -2.64 7.49 -1.54
CA SER A 182 -2.21 6.17 -1.99
C SER A 182 -1.82 5.27 -0.81
N PHE A 183 -1.90 3.96 -1.01
CA PHE A 183 -1.56 2.94 -0.02
C PHE A 183 -0.55 1.96 -0.58
N ALA A 184 0.62 1.80 0.06
CA ALA A 184 1.58 0.75 -0.29
C ALA A 184 1.92 -0.16 0.90
N SER A 185 2.02 -1.46 0.66
CA SER A 185 2.56 -2.40 1.64
C SER A 185 3.33 -3.55 1.01
N GLY A 186 4.52 -3.82 1.56
CA GLY A 186 5.43 -4.85 1.03
C GLY A 186 6.85 -4.32 0.92
N ASN A 187 7.84 -5.20 1.04
CA ASN A 187 9.25 -4.82 0.86
C ASN A 187 9.45 -4.27 -0.56
N LEU A 188 10.08 -3.11 -0.71
CA LEU A 188 10.34 -2.46 -2.00
C LEU A 188 9.08 -2.08 -2.81
N ALA A 189 7.88 -2.10 -2.22
CA ALA A 189 6.69 -1.61 -2.91
C ALA A 189 6.79 -0.10 -3.16
N TYR A 190 6.28 0.36 -4.32
CA TYR A 190 6.46 1.73 -4.77
C TYR A 190 5.23 2.30 -5.48
N ILE A 191 4.83 3.52 -5.14
CA ILE A 191 3.72 4.22 -5.82
C ILE A 191 4.13 5.65 -6.19
N ILE A 192 4.00 5.97 -7.48
CA ILE A 192 4.12 7.34 -7.99
C ILE A 192 2.75 8.00 -8.12
N GLY A 193 1.78 7.30 -8.71
CA GLY A 193 0.48 7.87 -9.03
C GLY A 193 -0.45 8.09 -7.84
N ASP A 194 -1.36 9.04 -8.04
CA ASP A 194 -2.34 9.47 -7.05
C ASP A 194 -3.50 8.48 -6.94
N HIS A 195 -4.05 8.33 -5.74
CA HIS A 195 -5.19 7.48 -5.40
C HIS A 195 -4.97 5.99 -5.71
N SER A 196 -3.72 5.55 -5.63
CA SER A 196 -3.27 4.23 -6.07
C SER A 196 -3.03 3.25 -4.93
N PHE A 197 -3.00 1.96 -5.24
CA PHE A 197 -2.85 0.88 -4.27
C PHE A 197 -1.79 -0.14 -4.72
N ALA A 198 -0.79 -0.40 -3.87
CA ALA A 198 0.24 -1.42 -4.09
C ALA A 198 0.33 -2.37 -2.89
N PHE A 199 0.24 -3.68 -3.11
CA PHE A 199 0.38 -4.67 -2.06
C PHE A 199 1.19 -5.88 -2.53
N GLY A 200 2.35 -6.11 -1.94
CA GLY A 200 3.25 -7.22 -2.25
C GLY A 200 4.70 -6.74 -2.39
N PRO A 201 5.70 -7.65 -2.27
CA PRO A 201 7.09 -7.28 -2.48
C PRO A 201 7.31 -6.77 -3.91
N ASP A 202 7.98 -5.63 -4.06
CA ASP A 202 8.25 -4.97 -5.35
C ASP A 202 6.98 -4.62 -6.16
N ALA A 203 5.80 -4.58 -5.55
CA ALA A 203 4.58 -4.12 -6.23
C ALA A 203 4.73 -2.63 -6.58
N THR A 204 4.51 -2.28 -7.85
CA THR A 204 4.76 -0.94 -8.37
C THR A 204 3.52 -0.37 -9.05
N VAL A 205 3.17 0.88 -8.72
CA VAL A 205 2.14 1.64 -9.45
C VAL A 205 2.71 2.97 -9.89
N ILE A 206 2.80 3.21 -11.20
CA ILE A 206 3.36 4.46 -11.73
C ILE A 206 2.30 5.47 -12.16
N GLY A 207 1.09 5.01 -12.49
CA GLY A 207 -0.02 5.86 -12.95
C GLY A 207 -1.08 6.08 -11.87
N ASP A 208 -1.95 7.04 -12.13
CA ASP A 208 -3.02 7.44 -11.22
C ASP A 208 -4.11 6.36 -11.19
N VAL A 209 -4.75 6.18 -10.02
CA VAL A 209 -5.86 5.23 -9.82
C VAL A 209 -5.48 3.76 -10.09
N GLY A 210 -4.19 3.45 -10.20
CA GLY A 210 -3.70 2.09 -10.45
C GLY A 210 -3.80 1.18 -9.22
N PHE A 211 -4.02 -0.11 -9.46
CA PHE A 211 -4.11 -1.14 -8.42
C PHE A 211 -3.16 -2.30 -8.75
N ALA A 212 -2.14 -2.53 -7.92
CA ALA A 212 -1.21 -3.65 -8.04
C ALA A 212 -1.22 -4.52 -6.78
N PHE A 213 -1.56 -5.81 -6.92
CA PHE A 213 -1.57 -6.77 -5.83
C PHE A 213 -0.81 -8.05 -6.21
N GLY A 214 0.33 -8.30 -5.57
CA GLY A 214 1.20 -9.45 -5.81
C GLY A 214 2.68 -9.10 -5.82
N ARG A 215 3.55 -10.10 -5.73
CA ARG A 215 5.00 -9.90 -5.87
C ARG A 215 5.29 -9.42 -7.31
N LEU A 216 6.02 -8.31 -7.47
CA LEU A 216 6.31 -7.70 -8.77
C LEU A 216 5.05 -7.36 -9.60
N ALA A 217 3.89 -7.16 -8.98
CA ALA A 217 2.72 -6.67 -9.70
C ALA A 217 2.95 -5.22 -10.17
N TYR A 218 2.51 -4.89 -11.38
CA TYR A 218 2.75 -3.59 -12.01
C TYR A 218 1.45 -3.01 -12.57
N ALA A 219 1.16 -1.75 -12.23
CA ALA A 219 0.02 -1.00 -12.75
C ALA A 219 0.43 0.43 -13.19
N GLU A 220 -0.27 0.95 -14.19
CA GLU A 220 -0.17 2.33 -14.70
C GLU A 220 -1.51 3.06 -14.45
N ASP A 221 -1.91 3.96 -15.34
CA ASP A 221 -3.10 4.77 -15.22
C ASP A 221 -4.37 3.91 -15.35
N ASP A 222 -5.27 4.06 -14.36
CA ASP A 222 -6.58 3.41 -14.31
C ASP A 222 -6.55 1.87 -14.48
N SER A 223 -5.41 1.23 -14.21
CA SER A 223 -5.20 -0.20 -14.48
C SER A 223 -5.26 -1.08 -13.22
N PHE A 224 -5.60 -2.36 -13.42
CA PHE A 224 -5.77 -3.33 -12.33
C PHE A 224 -4.93 -4.59 -12.56
N ALA A 225 -3.87 -4.76 -11.79
CA ALA A 225 -2.99 -5.93 -11.78
C ALA A 225 -3.13 -6.76 -10.49
N PHE A 226 -3.56 -8.02 -10.61
CA PHE A 226 -3.70 -8.94 -9.48
C PHE A 226 -3.02 -10.28 -9.77
N GLY A 227 -1.88 -10.52 -9.15
CA GLY A 227 -1.08 -11.74 -9.31
C GLY A 227 0.40 -11.45 -9.16
N GLU A 228 1.19 -12.49 -8.92
CA GLU A 228 2.64 -12.40 -9.02
C GLU A 228 3.04 -12.13 -10.48
N GLU A 229 3.82 -11.07 -10.70
CA GLU A 229 4.25 -10.58 -12.02
C GLU A 229 3.07 -10.25 -12.97
N ALA A 230 1.89 -9.91 -12.42
CA ALA A 230 0.79 -9.38 -13.21
C ALA A 230 1.10 -7.93 -13.63
N SER A 231 0.88 -7.59 -14.90
CA SER A 231 1.16 -6.26 -15.47
C SER A 231 -0.03 -5.74 -16.25
N ALA A 232 -0.53 -4.56 -15.89
CA ALA A 232 -1.64 -3.90 -16.56
C ALA A 232 -1.28 -2.44 -16.87
N ILE A 233 -1.47 -2.00 -18.10
CA ILE A 233 -1.23 -0.61 -18.54
C ILE A 233 -2.50 0.04 -19.09
N ASP A 234 -2.69 1.35 -18.89
CA ASP A 234 -3.72 2.18 -19.55
C ASP A 234 -5.14 1.59 -19.56
N GLU A 235 -5.90 1.78 -18.48
CA GLU A 235 -7.30 1.33 -18.31
C GLU A 235 -7.50 -0.21 -18.39
N SER A 236 -6.42 -1.00 -18.36
CA SER A 236 -6.48 -2.46 -18.56
C SER A 236 -6.55 -3.28 -17.26
N ILE A 237 -6.87 -4.56 -17.39
CA ILE A 237 -7.01 -5.50 -16.27
C ILE A 237 -6.16 -6.75 -16.51
N ALA A 238 -5.17 -7.00 -15.66
CA ALA A 238 -4.40 -8.24 -15.62
C ALA A 238 -4.66 -9.02 -14.33
N MET A 239 -5.12 -10.26 -14.43
CA MET A 239 -5.38 -11.11 -13.26
C MET A 239 -4.80 -12.52 -13.45
N GLY A 240 -3.78 -12.87 -12.65
CA GLY A 240 -3.12 -14.17 -12.62
C GLY A 240 -1.60 -14.09 -12.71
N PHE A 241 -0.93 -15.23 -12.48
CA PHE A 241 0.53 -15.34 -12.49
C PHE A 241 1.09 -15.06 -13.90
N HIS A 242 1.95 -14.03 -14.03
CA HIS A 242 2.44 -13.51 -15.30
C HIS A 242 1.33 -13.18 -16.31
N SER A 243 0.21 -12.62 -15.84
CA SER A 243 -0.79 -12.06 -16.76
C SER A 243 -0.36 -10.67 -17.21
N GLU A 244 -0.40 -10.40 -18.51
CA GLU A 244 0.01 -9.13 -19.10
C GLU A 244 -1.15 -8.56 -19.94
N ALA A 245 -1.67 -7.41 -19.53
CA ALA A 245 -2.61 -6.60 -20.29
C ALA A 245 -1.88 -5.37 -20.85
N ASN A 246 -1.37 -5.50 -22.08
CA ASN A 246 -0.49 -4.53 -22.74
C ASN A 246 -1.22 -3.65 -23.78
N GLY A 247 -2.54 -3.83 -23.93
CA GLY A 247 -3.38 -3.01 -24.78
C GLY A 247 -4.24 -2.09 -23.92
N SER A 248 -4.43 -0.86 -24.37
CA SER A 248 -5.36 0.10 -23.77
C SER A 248 -6.75 -0.51 -23.62
N GLY A 249 -7.30 -0.49 -22.42
CA GLY A 249 -8.59 -1.11 -22.08
C GLY A 249 -8.65 -2.63 -22.27
N SER A 250 -7.52 -3.33 -22.40
CA SER A 250 -7.49 -4.78 -22.58
C SER A 250 -7.68 -5.53 -21.26
N VAL A 251 -8.00 -6.81 -21.34
CA VAL A 251 -8.21 -7.68 -20.18
C VAL A 251 -7.49 -9.00 -20.39
N ALA A 252 -6.55 -9.34 -19.50
CA ALA A 252 -5.81 -10.60 -19.50
C ALA A 252 -6.07 -11.36 -18.19
N ILE A 253 -6.74 -12.51 -18.25
CA ILE A 253 -7.09 -13.31 -17.07
C ILE A 253 -6.54 -14.72 -17.20
N GLY A 254 -5.56 -15.07 -16.37
CA GLY A 254 -5.02 -16.42 -16.31
C GLY A 254 -3.52 -16.50 -16.12
N GLN A 255 -2.95 -17.65 -16.44
CA GLN A 255 -1.53 -17.91 -16.24
C GLN A 255 -0.77 -17.66 -17.55
N TYR A 256 0.22 -16.77 -17.57
CA TYR A 256 0.98 -16.43 -18.78
C TYR A 256 0.07 -16.02 -19.95
N THR A 257 -0.98 -15.24 -19.67
CA THR A 257 -1.87 -14.68 -20.69
C THR A 257 -1.42 -13.29 -21.09
N GLN A 258 -1.42 -12.98 -22.39
CA GLN A 258 -0.98 -11.71 -22.96
C GLN A 258 -2.11 -11.10 -23.81
N ALA A 259 -2.74 -10.03 -23.34
CA ALA A 259 -3.71 -9.23 -24.09
C ALA A 259 -3.03 -8.01 -24.72
N GLN A 260 -2.50 -8.19 -25.93
CA GLN A 260 -1.61 -7.22 -26.59
C GLN A 260 -2.35 -6.11 -27.37
N ALA A 261 -3.58 -6.36 -27.82
CA ALA A 261 -4.34 -5.41 -28.65
C ALA A 261 -5.30 -4.56 -27.81
N ALA A 262 -5.54 -3.31 -28.24
CA ALA A 262 -6.50 -2.41 -27.62
C ALA A 262 -7.88 -3.07 -27.49
N ASN A 263 -8.51 -2.95 -26.33
CA ASN A 263 -9.83 -3.50 -26.00
C ASN A 263 -9.96 -5.03 -26.13
N SER A 264 -8.86 -5.77 -26.23
CA SER A 264 -8.90 -7.23 -26.35
C SER A 264 -9.20 -7.92 -25.01
N PHE A 265 -9.89 -9.06 -25.06
CA PHE A 265 -10.15 -9.90 -23.90
C PHE A 265 -9.47 -11.26 -24.07
N VAL A 266 -8.58 -11.62 -23.15
CA VAL A 266 -7.83 -12.88 -23.15
C VAL A 266 -8.09 -13.61 -21.84
N ILE A 267 -8.45 -14.90 -21.93
CA ILE A 267 -8.59 -15.76 -20.75
C ILE A 267 -7.96 -17.13 -20.98
N GLY A 268 -7.47 -17.76 -19.91
CA GLY A 268 -7.02 -19.15 -19.92
C GLY A 268 -5.56 -19.29 -19.49
N LYS A 269 -4.73 -19.93 -20.31
CA LYS A 269 -3.29 -19.99 -20.05
C LYS A 269 -2.46 -20.06 -21.32
N TYR A 270 -1.27 -19.45 -21.29
CA TYR A 270 -0.27 -19.51 -22.38
C TYR A 270 -0.90 -19.28 -23.77
N ASN A 271 -1.62 -18.16 -23.94
CA ASN A 271 -2.15 -17.79 -25.26
C ASN A 271 -0.98 -17.39 -26.19
N LEU A 272 -1.24 -17.34 -27.49
CA LEU A 272 -0.24 -16.94 -28.49
C LEU A 272 0.17 -15.47 -28.36
N GLY A 273 -0.65 -14.62 -27.74
CA GLY A 273 -0.42 -13.17 -27.67
C GLY A 273 -0.39 -12.55 -29.06
N LEU A 274 -1.35 -12.91 -29.92
CA LEU A 274 -1.30 -12.51 -31.32
C LEU A 274 -1.45 -10.99 -31.44
N TYR A 275 -0.39 -10.34 -31.92
CA TYR A 275 -0.38 -8.95 -32.32
C TYR A 275 0.08 -8.89 -33.78
N THR A 276 -0.79 -8.47 -34.69
CA THR A 276 -0.39 -8.21 -36.08
C THR A 276 0.22 -6.83 -36.16
N ASP A 277 1.54 -6.76 -35.95
CA ASP A 277 2.32 -5.55 -36.17
C ASP A 277 2.33 -5.20 -37.67
N THR A 278 1.32 -4.46 -38.11
CA THR A 278 1.23 -3.93 -39.48
C THR A 278 1.52 -2.43 -39.54
N GLY A 279 1.84 -1.78 -38.40
CA GLY A 279 1.96 -0.32 -38.28
C GLY A 279 3.05 0.19 -37.31
N GLY A 280 3.78 -0.70 -36.64
CA GLY A 280 4.65 -0.41 -35.51
C GLY A 280 4.06 -0.99 -34.22
N ALA A 281 4.92 -1.52 -33.34
CA ALA A 281 4.58 -2.23 -32.11
C ALA A 281 3.64 -1.48 -31.13
N GLU A 282 3.34 -0.21 -31.37
CA GLU A 282 2.53 0.65 -30.48
C GLU A 282 1.15 1.03 -31.06
N GLU A 283 0.91 0.94 -32.38
CA GLU A 283 -0.34 1.46 -32.96
C GLU A 283 -1.58 0.64 -32.57
N GLY A 284 -1.47 -0.70 -32.56
CA GLY A 284 -2.57 -1.59 -32.17
C GLY A 284 -2.80 -1.72 -30.67
N LYS A 285 -1.87 -1.23 -29.84
CA LYS A 285 -2.06 -1.20 -28.37
C LYS A 285 -3.09 -0.15 -27.95
N THR A 286 -3.19 0.96 -28.67
CA THR A 286 -4.07 2.09 -28.33
C THR A 286 -5.19 2.32 -29.34
N THR A 287 -5.11 1.71 -30.53
CA THR A 287 -6.07 1.95 -31.62
C THR A 287 -6.85 0.70 -32.02
N TRP A 288 -8.06 0.90 -32.53
CA TRP A 288 -8.86 -0.18 -33.13
C TRP A 288 -8.30 -0.57 -34.51
N ILE A 289 -7.82 -1.81 -34.63
CA ILE A 289 -7.37 -2.40 -35.90
C ILE A 289 -8.21 -3.64 -36.18
N ASP A 290 -8.94 -3.65 -37.29
CA ASP A 290 -9.91 -4.70 -37.63
C ASP A 290 -9.32 -6.13 -37.68
N THR A 291 -8.02 -6.26 -37.95
CA THR A 291 -7.33 -7.55 -38.00
C THR A 291 -6.76 -8.02 -36.67
N ASP A 292 -6.84 -7.23 -35.61
CA ASP A 292 -6.35 -7.61 -34.28
C ASP A 292 -7.39 -8.47 -33.54
N PRO A 293 -6.96 -9.32 -32.57
CA PRO A 293 -7.88 -10.05 -31.71
C PRO A 293 -8.74 -9.12 -30.86
N ILE A 294 -10.04 -9.46 -30.75
CA ILE A 294 -10.93 -8.95 -29.71
C ILE A 294 -11.13 -9.98 -28.58
N LEU A 295 -11.02 -11.27 -28.89
CA LEU A 295 -11.16 -12.36 -27.93
C LEU A 295 -10.13 -13.47 -28.21
N GLU A 296 -9.39 -13.89 -27.19
CA GLU A 296 -8.57 -15.10 -27.24
C GLU A 296 -8.82 -16.01 -26.03
N LEU A 297 -8.96 -17.31 -26.27
CA LEU A 297 -9.02 -18.34 -25.23
C LEU A 297 -7.73 -19.15 -25.23
N GLY A 298 -6.78 -18.80 -24.36
CA GLY A 298 -5.50 -19.49 -24.23
C GLY A 298 -5.65 -20.91 -23.66
N ASN A 299 -5.09 -21.90 -24.34
CA ASN A 299 -5.05 -23.29 -23.89
C ASN A 299 -3.66 -23.93 -24.05
N GLY A 300 -2.63 -23.10 -24.19
CA GLY A 300 -1.25 -23.56 -24.32
C GLY A 300 -0.71 -24.14 -23.02
N ASP A 301 0.59 -24.37 -22.98
CA ASP A 301 1.33 -24.79 -21.79
C ASP A 301 2.73 -24.16 -21.76
N THR A 302 3.54 -24.57 -20.78
CA THR A 302 4.92 -24.07 -20.58
C THR A 302 5.85 -24.28 -21.78
N THR A 303 5.48 -25.14 -22.73
CA THR A 303 6.28 -25.48 -23.90
C THR A 303 5.69 -24.94 -25.20
N THR A 304 4.36 -24.85 -25.28
CA THR A 304 3.65 -24.48 -26.50
C THR A 304 2.54 -23.50 -26.18
N ALA A 305 2.69 -22.25 -26.58
CA ALA A 305 1.60 -21.28 -26.55
C ALA A 305 0.54 -21.64 -27.60
N SER A 306 -0.73 -21.56 -27.24
CA SER A 306 -1.84 -21.82 -28.17
C SER A 306 -3.15 -21.19 -27.73
N ASN A 307 -4.01 -20.91 -28.71
CA ASN A 307 -5.37 -20.45 -28.48
C ASN A 307 -6.35 -21.53 -28.90
N ALA A 308 -7.31 -21.88 -28.05
CA ALA A 308 -8.48 -22.67 -28.42
C ALA A 308 -9.42 -21.90 -29.35
N ILE A 309 -9.57 -20.59 -29.12
CA ILE A 309 -10.39 -19.68 -29.92
C ILE A 309 -9.65 -18.36 -30.08
N THR A 310 -9.70 -17.78 -31.28
CA THR A 310 -9.38 -16.38 -31.55
C THR A 310 -10.53 -15.77 -32.33
N VAL A 311 -11.04 -14.62 -31.89
CA VAL A 311 -11.98 -13.78 -32.66
C VAL A 311 -11.28 -12.46 -32.93
N LEU A 312 -11.29 -12.01 -34.18
CA LEU A 312 -10.74 -10.72 -34.60
C LEU A 312 -11.81 -9.63 -34.51
N LYS A 313 -11.37 -8.37 -34.44
CA LYS A 313 -12.22 -7.18 -34.36
C LYS A 313 -13.18 -7.05 -35.56
N ASN A 314 -12.80 -7.54 -36.74
CA ASN A 314 -13.65 -7.63 -37.94
C ASN A 314 -14.72 -8.75 -37.90
N GLY A 315 -14.73 -9.58 -36.85
CA GLY A 315 -15.66 -10.70 -36.67
C GLY A 315 -15.19 -12.05 -37.22
N GLU A 316 -14.00 -12.13 -37.82
CA GLU A 316 -13.42 -13.42 -38.22
C GLU A 316 -13.03 -14.24 -36.98
N MET A 317 -13.26 -15.56 -37.01
CA MET A 317 -13.01 -16.45 -35.88
C MET A 317 -12.23 -17.69 -36.30
N THR A 318 -11.24 -18.06 -35.50
CA THR A 318 -10.49 -19.31 -35.58
C THR A 318 -10.74 -20.14 -34.33
N VAL A 319 -10.89 -21.46 -34.48
CA VAL A 319 -10.99 -22.42 -33.37
C VAL A 319 -9.88 -23.45 -33.55
N ALA A 320 -8.89 -23.46 -32.66
CA ALA A 320 -7.85 -24.48 -32.66
C ALA A 320 -8.21 -25.62 -31.71
N ASN A 321 -7.82 -26.84 -32.10
CA ASN A 321 -8.08 -28.09 -31.37
C ASN A 321 -9.51 -28.64 -31.49
N LYS A 322 -9.98 -28.83 -32.73
CA LYS A 322 -10.55 -30.08 -33.27
C LYS A 322 -11.05 -29.82 -34.68
N ALA A 323 -10.61 -30.64 -35.64
CA ALA A 323 -11.44 -31.54 -36.43
C ALA A 323 -12.92 -31.20 -36.79
N TRP A 324 -13.41 -29.96 -36.68
CA TRP A 324 -14.71 -29.60 -37.25
C TRP A 324 -14.66 -29.71 -38.77
N LYS A 325 -13.47 -29.62 -39.37
CA LYS A 325 -13.28 -29.92 -40.79
C LYS A 325 -13.56 -31.40 -41.11
N SER A 326 -13.14 -32.35 -40.28
CA SER A 326 -13.34 -33.79 -40.54
C SER A 326 -14.70 -34.35 -40.09
N GLU A 327 -15.41 -33.69 -39.17
CA GLU A 327 -16.79 -34.04 -38.82
C GLU A 327 -17.83 -33.36 -39.76
N LEU A 328 -17.45 -32.29 -40.48
CA LEU A 328 -18.25 -31.74 -41.58
C LEU A 328 -17.92 -32.36 -42.95
N GLU A 329 -16.70 -32.89 -43.14
CA GLU A 329 -16.34 -33.65 -44.36
C GLU A 329 -16.80 -35.12 -44.33
N GLY A 330 -17.38 -35.58 -43.21
CA GLY A 330 -17.82 -36.97 -43.02
C GLY A 330 -19.33 -37.20 -42.85
N PHE A 331 -20.14 -36.14 -42.73
CA PHE A 331 -21.60 -36.27 -42.66
C PHE A 331 -22.21 -35.97 -44.03
N ASP A 332 -22.14 -36.98 -44.90
CA ASP A 332 -23.08 -37.16 -45.99
C ASP A 332 -24.16 -38.17 -45.56
N PRO A 333 -25.40 -37.75 -45.22
CA PRO A 333 -26.49 -38.71 -45.11
C PRO A 333 -27.17 -39.01 -46.46
N LEU A 334 -27.07 -38.14 -47.49
CA LEU A 334 -27.85 -38.22 -48.75
C LEU A 334 -27.34 -37.37 -49.97
N GLY A 335 -26.23 -36.64 -49.89
CA GLY A 335 -25.53 -35.99 -51.00
C GLY A 335 -25.60 -34.46 -50.99
N TYR A 336 -25.85 -33.81 -49.85
CA TYR A 336 -26.01 -32.34 -49.76
C TYR A 336 -25.04 -31.72 -48.74
N PRO A 337 -24.33 -30.63 -49.10
CA PRO A 337 -23.32 -30.02 -48.25
C PRO A 337 -23.90 -29.21 -47.08
N ALA A 338 -23.07 -29.09 -46.04
CA ALA A 338 -23.39 -28.56 -44.73
C ALA A 338 -23.84 -27.08 -44.70
N ASN A 339 -24.82 -26.82 -43.82
CA ASN A 339 -25.33 -25.49 -43.50
C ASN A 339 -24.30 -24.67 -42.72
N MET A 340 -23.40 -24.00 -43.44
CA MET A 340 -22.80 -22.77 -42.94
C MET A 340 -23.75 -21.61 -43.24
N ILE A 341 -24.24 -20.96 -42.18
CA ILE A 341 -24.81 -19.63 -42.30
C ILE A 341 -23.65 -18.67 -42.55
N THR A 342 -23.34 -18.39 -43.82
CA THR A 342 -22.48 -17.25 -44.18
C THR A 342 -23.35 -16.17 -44.83
N SER A 343 -23.36 -14.98 -44.22
CA SER A 343 -23.88 -13.78 -44.88
C SER A 343 -22.73 -13.19 -45.68
N SER A 344 -22.69 -13.40 -46.99
CA SER A 344 -21.69 -12.75 -47.83
C SER A 344 -22.07 -11.33 -48.25
N ASN A 345 -23.31 -10.85 -48.08
CA ASN A 345 -23.73 -9.52 -48.58
C ASN A 345 -24.91 -8.83 -47.82
N GLY A 346 -25.17 -9.16 -46.55
CA GLY A 346 -26.05 -8.35 -45.69
C GLY A 346 -27.54 -8.24 -46.07
N ASN A 347 -28.06 -8.98 -47.05
CA ASN A 347 -29.48 -8.86 -47.48
C ASN A 347 -30.21 -10.18 -47.79
N ALA A 348 -29.64 -11.35 -47.53
CA ALA A 348 -30.38 -12.60 -47.67
C ALA A 348 -29.92 -13.66 -46.66
N LEU A 349 -30.90 -14.24 -45.96
CA LEU A 349 -30.75 -15.46 -45.18
C LEU A 349 -30.95 -16.64 -46.15
N ASN A 350 -29.86 -17.24 -46.63
CA ASN A 350 -29.99 -18.45 -47.44
C ASN A 350 -29.90 -19.67 -46.51
N VAL A 351 -30.94 -20.50 -46.53
CA VAL A 351 -31.08 -21.68 -45.69
C VAL A 351 -31.37 -22.83 -46.61
N GLU A 352 -30.38 -23.71 -46.80
CA GLU A 352 -30.58 -24.93 -47.57
C GLU A 352 -30.87 -26.09 -46.61
N GLY A 353 -31.78 -26.98 -47.00
CA GLY A 353 -32.24 -28.11 -46.19
C GLY A 353 -33.47 -27.84 -45.32
N HIS A 354 -34.03 -28.91 -44.75
CA HIS A 354 -35.20 -28.87 -43.86
C HIS A 354 -34.84 -28.21 -42.52
N ALA A 355 -34.83 -26.88 -42.49
CA ALA A 355 -34.75 -26.11 -41.27
C ALA A 355 -36.15 -25.94 -40.68
N ASN A 356 -36.41 -26.58 -39.54
CA ASN A 356 -37.61 -26.28 -38.75
C ASN A 356 -37.40 -24.96 -38.02
N PHE A 357 -38.02 -23.89 -38.52
CA PHE A 357 -38.07 -22.60 -37.83
C PHE A 357 -39.21 -22.60 -36.82
N TYR A 358 -38.88 -22.69 -35.53
CA TYR A 358 -39.85 -22.44 -34.47
C TYR A 358 -39.88 -20.94 -34.15
N GLY A 359 -40.73 -20.17 -34.86
CA GLY A 359 -40.92 -18.73 -34.61
C GLY A 359 -41.54 -17.94 -35.78
N LYS A 360 -41.93 -16.68 -35.55
CA LYS A 360 -42.38 -15.76 -36.61
C LYS A 360 -41.18 -15.17 -37.34
N VAL A 361 -41.06 -15.42 -38.64
CA VAL A 361 -40.10 -14.76 -39.53
C VAL A 361 -40.72 -13.47 -40.07
N LEU A 362 -40.12 -12.32 -39.77
CA LEU A 362 -40.47 -11.02 -40.38
C LEU A 362 -39.51 -10.75 -41.55
N ILE A 363 -40.01 -10.81 -42.79
CA ILE A 363 -39.25 -10.46 -43.99
C ILE A 363 -39.65 -9.07 -44.44
N ALA A 364 -38.76 -8.08 -44.24
CA ALA A 364 -38.97 -6.72 -44.73
C ALA A 364 -38.45 -6.60 -46.18
N LYS A 365 -39.39 -6.45 -47.14
CA LYS A 365 -39.14 -6.19 -48.58
C LYS A 365 -38.21 -7.19 -49.29
N ALA A 366 -38.75 -8.33 -49.70
CA ALA A 366 -38.18 -9.07 -50.82
C ALA A 366 -38.70 -8.48 -52.15
N GLN A 367 -37.80 -8.02 -53.02
CA GLN A 367 -38.11 -7.83 -54.46
C GLN A 367 -37.67 -9.10 -55.19
N GLY A 368 -38.57 -10.08 -55.23
CA GLY A 368 -38.36 -11.38 -55.88
C GLY A 368 -39.36 -12.42 -55.37
N ASP A 369 -39.74 -13.36 -56.23
CA ASP A 369 -40.70 -14.41 -55.88
C ASP A 369 -40.15 -15.34 -54.80
N ILE A 370 -40.94 -15.55 -53.75
CA ILE A 370 -40.65 -16.52 -52.69
C ILE A 370 -41.32 -17.84 -53.07
N SER A 371 -40.54 -18.84 -53.49
CA SER A 371 -41.03 -20.20 -53.72
C SER A 371 -40.74 -21.06 -52.49
N MET A 372 -41.76 -21.38 -51.69
CA MET A 372 -41.68 -22.43 -50.67
C MET A 372 -42.23 -23.72 -51.28
N GLY A 373 -41.35 -24.68 -51.57
CA GLY A 373 -41.75 -25.99 -52.09
C GLY A 373 -42.35 -26.85 -50.97
N ASP A 374 -43.61 -27.23 -51.11
CA ASP A 374 -44.28 -28.18 -50.22
C ASP A 374 -43.94 -29.60 -50.70
N TYR A 375 -43.00 -30.26 -50.01
CA TYR A 375 -42.66 -31.66 -50.28
C TYR A 375 -43.37 -32.55 -49.26
N GLY A 376 -44.53 -33.06 -49.66
CA GLY A 376 -45.33 -34.00 -48.88
C GLY A 376 -44.70 -35.40 -48.83
N ASN A 377 -44.62 -35.91 -47.60
CA ASN A 377 -44.41 -37.28 -47.07
C ASN A 377 -43.44 -38.23 -47.77
#